data_AF-A0A1X1MGV4-F1
#
_entry.id   AF-A0A1X1MGV4-F1
#
_cell.length_a   1.000
_cell.length_b   1.000
_cell.length_c   1.000
_cell.angle_alpha   90.00
_cell.angle_beta   90.00
_cell.angle_gamma   90.00
#
_symmetry.space_group_name_H-M   'P 1'
#
loop_
_entity.id
_entity.type
_entity.pdbx_description
1 polymer ?
#
loop_
_entity_poly.entity_id
_entity_poly.type
_entity_poly.pdbx_seq_one_letter_code
_entity_poly.pdbx_strand_id
1 'polypeptide(L)'
;MIHGFRSTVAGLALLSAVVLAACGSGGKAEPARVSGEVKIGLLAPMTHGDTETGRDAQRGAELASRLINAGESWASDGTRDLWGPAGRAHLSVVTLDTSSDPRQTADATSRLATDHGVVGIVGAFTPDATLEASQRAERLRIPFVSGGPSLTALTERGLSWFFRIGPDAADYGGAFLSLLRDAEQPGQERRRVALLYTNDATGLDMQATVAEFAEETGYPIVASVAYQPGTGQPGTGDLAAAVGALQATAPDIVLTNISPGQGAILGNTFRDGGYIPPAVVVYGDPAEAARLAAVPEFADRVSRQVAWSMPIARANPLAARVIDRYLHDFGAPMTENAAEAFTAMTTIAQAIDDAGSTDRELVRSALTALNLPASSTIMPWNGVHFDGTHQNTLSATAIEQTTGTTFRTVYPRDLATTTVKWPAPGTAVTTVGHPSSRATSASQSTPGTRTRTRTRNE
;
A
#
# COMPACT_ATOMS: atom_id res chain seq x y z
N MET A 1 -23.99 -9.98 -67.30
CA MET A 1 -23.36 -9.23 -68.41
C MET A 1 -22.07 -8.65 -67.85
N ILE A 2 -20.91 -9.29 -67.98
CA ILE A 2 -20.11 -9.68 -69.18
C ILE A 2 -19.43 -8.45 -69.81
N HIS A 3 -18.14 -8.64 -70.18
CA HIS A 3 -17.17 -7.71 -70.80
C HIS A 3 -16.41 -6.84 -69.77
N GLY A 4 -15.13 -7.08 -69.45
CA GLY A 4 -14.19 -8.08 -69.98
C GLY A 4 -13.39 -7.57 -71.18
N PHE A 5 -12.15 -7.11 -70.93
CA PHE A 5 -11.16 -6.83 -71.96
C PHE A 5 -9.82 -7.48 -71.61
N ARG A 6 -9.39 -8.42 -72.45
CA ARG A 6 -8.05 -9.00 -72.45
C ARG A 6 -7.24 -8.35 -73.55
N SER A 7 -5.97 -8.04 -73.32
CA SER A 7 -4.98 -7.84 -74.38
C SER A 7 -3.58 -8.14 -73.84
N THR A 8 -3.14 -9.37 -74.06
CA THR A 8 -1.75 -9.83 -73.94
C THR A 8 -0.93 -9.38 -75.16
N VAL A 9 0.40 -9.23 -75.02
CA VAL A 9 1.43 -9.98 -75.79
C VAL A 9 2.84 -9.46 -75.48
N ALA A 10 3.76 -10.42 -75.31
CA ALA A 10 5.25 -10.36 -75.36
C ALA A 10 6.02 -9.28 -74.52
N GLY A 11 7.17 -9.58 -73.94
CA GLY A 11 7.93 -10.83 -73.94
C GLY A 11 9.41 -10.60 -74.26
N LEU A 12 10.26 -10.62 -73.23
CA LEU A 12 11.70 -10.77 -73.38
C LEU A 12 12.23 -11.61 -72.21
N ALA A 13 12.90 -12.72 -72.52
CA ALA A 13 13.42 -13.66 -71.53
C ALA A 13 14.79 -14.19 -71.97
N LEU A 14 15.79 -14.02 -71.10
CA LEU A 14 17.06 -14.76 -70.98
C LEU A 14 17.58 -14.44 -69.56
N LEU A 15 17.68 -15.39 -68.62
CA LEU A 15 18.80 -16.34 -68.43
C LEU A 15 20.16 -15.61 -68.32
N SER A 16 21.03 -15.76 -67.30
CA SER A 16 21.05 -16.49 -66.00
C SER A 16 22.10 -15.80 -65.08
N ALA A 17 22.52 -16.22 -63.86
CA ALA A 17 22.32 -17.43 -63.06
C ALA A 17 22.61 -17.19 -61.55
N VAL A 18 22.26 -18.18 -60.70
CA VAL A 18 22.92 -18.63 -59.44
C VAL A 18 23.70 -17.62 -58.58
N VAL A 19 23.14 -17.29 -57.40
CA VAL A 19 23.77 -17.63 -56.09
C VAL A 19 22.66 -18.10 -55.12
N LEU A 20 22.38 -19.41 -55.10
CA LEU A 20 21.78 -20.07 -53.94
C LEU A 20 22.92 -20.70 -53.13
N ALA A 21 23.37 -20.02 -52.07
CA ALA A 21 24.42 -20.52 -51.17
C ALA A 21 24.36 -19.87 -49.77
N ALA A 22 23.23 -20.01 -49.06
CA ALA A 22 23.13 -19.63 -47.65
C ALA A 22 22.09 -20.44 -46.84
N CYS A 23 21.73 -21.66 -47.25
CA CYS A 23 21.11 -22.63 -46.33
C CYS A 23 22.24 -23.32 -45.56
N GLY A 24 22.62 -22.74 -44.41
CA GLY A 24 23.90 -23.07 -43.75
C GLY A 24 23.93 -23.10 -42.22
N SER A 25 22.82 -22.87 -41.52
CA SER A 25 22.68 -23.23 -40.10
C SER A 25 21.22 -23.21 -39.65
N GLY A 26 20.71 -24.36 -39.20
CA GLY A 26 19.43 -24.49 -38.52
C GLY A 26 19.48 -24.01 -37.07
N GLY A 27 20.17 -22.90 -36.81
CA GLY A 27 20.15 -22.26 -35.50
C GLY A 27 18.78 -21.64 -35.28
N LYS A 28 18.07 -22.06 -34.23
CA LYS A 28 17.06 -21.18 -33.63
C LYS A 28 17.78 -19.87 -33.32
N ALA A 29 17.28 -18.74 -33.80
CA ALA A 29 17.79 -17.45 -33.37
C ALA A 29 17.69 -17.43 -31.84
N GLU A 30 18.84 -17.43 -31.16
CA GLU A 30 18.87 -17.37 -29.72
C GLU A 30 18.25 -16.03 -29.31
N PRO A 31 17.24 -16.00 -28.41
CA PRO A 31 16.61 -14.74 -28.04
C PRO A 31 17.67 -13.77 -27.55
N ALA A 32 17.56 -12.51 -27.96
CA ALA A 32 18.50 -11.48 -27.54
C ALA A 32 18.55 -11.47 -26.00
N ARG A 33 19.76 -11.57 -25.44
CA ARG A 33 19.97 -11.62 -23.99
C ARG A 33 20.55 -10.29 -23.53
N VAL A 34 19.89 -9.66 -22.57
CA VAL A 34 20.40 -8.44 -21.93
C VAL A 34 21.72 -8.77 -21.23
N SER A 35 22.73 -7.92 -21.43
CA SER A 35 24.05 -8.03 -20.81
C SER A 35 24.68 -6.65 -20.64
N GLY A 36 25.70 -6.55 -19.78
CA GLY A 36 26.31 -5.27 -19.39
C GLY A 36 25.59 -4.60 -18.21
N GLU A 37 25.84 -3.30 -18.01
CA GLU A 37 25.20 -2.53 -16.94
C GLU A 37 23.77 -2.11 -17.32
N VAL A 38 22.82 -2.34 -16.41
CA VAL A 38 21.41 -1.96 -16.56
C VAL A 38 21.00 -1.12 -15.35
N LYS A 39 20.74 0.18 -15.57
CA LYS A 39 20.36 1.10 -14.50
C LYS A 39 18.86 1.11 -14.30
N ILE A 40 18.42 0.97 -13.05
CA ILE A 40 17.02 1.16 -12.64
C ILE A 40 17.01 2.30 -11.61
N GLY A 41 16.10 3.26 -11.80
CA GLY A 41 15.99 4.42 -10.92
C GLY A 41 15.09 4.15 -9.72
N LEU A 42 15.51 4.56 -8.51
CA LEU A 42 14.65 4.54 -7.32
C LEU A 42 14.31 5.97 -6.90
N LEU A 43 13.01 6.25 -6.77
CA LEU A 43 12.48 7.48 -6.17
C LEU A 43 12.16 7.22 -4.71
N ALA A 44 12.96 7.78 -3.79
CA ALA A 44 12.82 7.56 -2.35
C ALA A 44 13.05 8.86 -1.54
N PRO A 45 12.34 9.07 -0.42
CA PRO A 45 12.59 10.21 0.48
C PRO A 45 13.84 9.96 1.35
N MET A 46 14.97 10.55 0.99
CA MET A 46 16.27 10.26 1.61
C MET A 46 16.72 11.31 2.64
N THR A 47 16.37 12.59 2.46
CA THR A 47 16.84 13.68 3.36
C THR A 47 15.75 14.31 4.23
N HIS A 48 14.50 14.38 3.74
CA HIS A 48 13.40 15.06 4.40
C HIS A 48 12.07 14.30 4.29
N GLY A 49 11.17 14.57 5.24
CA GLY A 49 9.94 13.82 5.43
C GLY A 49 10.21 12.42 5.96
N ASP A 50 9.63 11.40 5.33
CA ASP A 50 9.74 10.01 5.81
C ASP A 50 11.04 9.32 5.38
N THR A 51 12.14 9.70 6.04
CA THR A 51 13.46 9.10 5.77
C THR A 51 13.61 7.65 6.22
N GLU A 52 12.65 7.09 6.97
CA GLU A 52 12.64 5.68 7.35
C GLU A 52 12.16 4.84 6.17
N THR A 53 11.03 5.21 5.57
CA THR A 53 10.52 4.64 4.31
C THR A 53 11.58 4.66 3.21
N GLY A 54 12.31 5.78 3.03
CA GLY A 54 13.35 5.87 2.00
C GLY A 54 14.54 4.93 2.22
N ARG A 55 14.96 4.72 3.48
CA ARG A 55 16.05 3.79 3.81
C ARG A 55 15.67 2.33 3.60
N ASP A 56 14.44 1.97 3.95
CA ASP A 56 13.95 0.62 3.77
C ASP A 56 13.70 0.31 2.29
N ALA A 57 13.14 1.26 1.54
CA ALA A 57 13.05 1.19 0.09
C ALA A 57 14.42 0.97 -0.57
N GLN A 58 15.44 1.74 -0.16
CA GLN A 58 16.81 1.59 -0.63
C GLN A 58 17.34 0.17 -0.41
N ARG A 59 17.21 -0.35 0.82
CA ARG A 59 17.66 -1.71 1.20
C ARG A 59 16.93 -2.80 0.41
N GLY A 60 15.61 -2.66 0.22
CA GLY A 60 14.80 -3.56 -0.59
C GLY A 60 15.29 -3.62 -2.03
N ALA A 61 15.51 -2.46 -2.66
CA ALA A 61 16.00 -2.37 -4.03
C ALA A 61 17.45 -2.89 -4.19
N GLU A 62 18.33 -2.58 -3.24
CA GLU A 62 19.70 -3.09 -3.19
C GLU A 62 19.75 -4.61 -3.01
N LEU A 63 18.85 -5.19 -2.21
CA LEU A 63 18.76 -6.63 -2.07
C LEU A 63 18.31 -7.28 -3.40
N ALA A 64 17.25 -6.75 -4.04
CA ALA A 64 16.79 -7.26 -5.33
C ALA A 64 17.92 -7.24 -6.39
N SER A 65 18.61 -6.09 -6.54
CA SER A 65 19.78 -5.96 -7.42
C SER A 65 20.86 -6.99 -7.11
N ARG A 66 21.26 -7.15 -5.84
CA ARG A 66 22.29 -8.12 -5.44
C ARG A 66 21.89 -9.57 -5.71
N LEU A 67 20.64 -9.96 -5.45
CA LEU A 67 20.18 -11.33 -5.68
C LEU A 67 20.12 -11.68 -7.17
N ILE A 68 19.68 -10.74 -8.02
CA ILE A 68 19.65 -10.93 -9.48
C ILE A 68 21.07 -10.97 -10.04
N ASN A 69 21.95 -10.06 -9.62
CA ASN A 69 23.34 -10.01 -10.07
C ASN A 69 24.14 -11.26 -9.65
N ALA A 70 23.78 -11.90 -8.54
CA ALA A 70 24.41 -13.14 -8.08
C ALA A 70 24.09 -14.36 -8.97
N GLY A 71 23.01 -14.34 -9.75
CA GLY A 71 22.59 -15.48 -10.58
C GLY A 71 22.21 -16.73 -9.78
N GLU A 72 21.73 -16.54 -8.55
CA GLU A 72 21.29 -17.63 -7.68
C GLU A 72 19.85 -18.06 -8.04
N SER A 73 19.56 -19.36 -8.14
CA SER A 73 18.19 -19.84 -8.29
C SER A 73 17.44 -19.74 -6.96
N TRP A 74 16.53 -18.77 -6.86
CA TRP A 74 15.65 -18.59 -5.70
C TRP A 74 14.38 -19.46 -5.75
N ALA A 75 14.18 -20.29 -6.78
CA ALA A 75 13.05 -21.22 -6.87
C ALA A 75 13.07 -22.27 -5.74
N SER A 76 11.91 -22.79 -5.34
CA SER A 76 11.81 -23.85 -4.33
C SER A 76 12.34 -25.20 -4.80
N ASP A 77 12.34 -25.44 -6.12
CA ASP A 77 12.83 -26.64 -6.78
C ASP A 77 14.26 -26.52 -7.35
N GLY A 78 14.86 -25.32 -7.30
CA GLY A 78 16.20 -25.06 -7.83
C GLY A 78 16.30 -25.03 -9.36
N THR A 79 15.18 -25.04 -10.09
CA THR A 79 15.17 -25.28 -11.55
C THR A 79 15.24 -24.03 -12.42
N ARG A 80 15.03 -22.84 -11.85
CA ARG A 80 15.04 -21.57 -12.58
C ARG A 80 15.45 -20.39 -11.71
N ASP A 81 16.10 -19.44 -12.35
CA ASP A 81 16.18 -18.08 -11.85
C ASP A 81 14.76 -17.49 -11.77
N LEU A 82 14.44 -16.81 -10.67
CA LEU A 82 13.08 -16.31 -10.45
C LEU A 82 12.82 -14.92 -11.02
N TRP A 83 13.88 -14.13 -11.22
CA TRP A 83 13.78 -12.70 -11.51
C TRP A 83 14.86 -12.24 -12.49
N GLY A 84 14.43 -11.81 -13.67
CA GLY A 84 15.21 -10.99 -14.59
C GLY A 84 16.46 -11.65 -15.19
N PRO A 85 17.41 -10.85 -15.70
CA PRO A 85 18.59 -11.32 -16.44
C PRO A 85 19.67 -11.85 -15.49
N ALA A 86 19.30 -12.80 -14.64
CA ALA A 86 20.09 -13.34 -13.52
C ALA A 86 21.51 -13.73 -13.97
N GLY A 87 22.52 -13.10 -13.35
CA GLY A 87 23.94 -13.24 -13.69
C GLY A 87 24.36 -12.83 -15.13
N ARG A 88 23.41 -12.53 -16.03
CA ARG A 88 23.65 -12.14 -17.44
C ARG A 88 23.88 -10.65 -17.60
N ALA A 89 23.15 -9.83 -16.84
CA ALA A 89 23.33 -8.38 -16.76
C ALA A 89 23.60 -7.95 -15.32
N HIS A 90 24.30 -6.83 -15.16
CA HIS A 90 24.57 -6.21 -13.87
C HIS A 90 23.58 -5.06 -13.64
N LEU A 91 22.55 -5.32 -12.84
CA LEU A 91 21.57 -4.33 -12.42
C LEU A 91 22.19 -3.38 -11.39
N SER A 92 22.17 -2.08 -11.65
CA SER A 92 22.56 -1.03 -10.70
C SER A 92 21.38 -0.13 -10.34
N VAL A 93 21.24 0.19 -9.04
CA VAL A 93 20.19 1.08 -8.54
C VAL A 93 20.72 2.52 -8.53
N VAL A 94 19.98 3.42 -9.16
CA VAL A 94 20.26 4.86 -9.13
C VAL A 94 19.18 5.56 -8.30
N THR A 95 19.49 5.89 -7.06
CA THR A 95 18.52 6.51 -6.16
C THR A 95 18.59 8.03 -6.24
N LEU A 96 17.45 8.68 -6.48
CA LEU A 96 17.31 10.12 -6.32
C LEU A 96 16.32 10.44 -5.20
N ASP A 97 16.73 11.40 -4.37
CA ASP A 97 15.97 11.90 -3.23
C ASP A 97 14.74 12.67 -3.69
N THR A 98 13.58 12.29 -3.16
CA THR A 98 12.30 12.99 -3.37
C THR A 98 12.00 14.04 -2.31
N SER A 99 12.69 14.02 -1.16
CA SER A 99 12.40 14.84 0.04
C SER A 99 10.94 14.79 0.53
N SER A 100 10.16 13.78 0.12
CA SER A 100 8.70 13.74 0.27
C SER A 100 7.95 14.90 -0.42
N ASP A 101 8.55 15.57 -1.42
CA ASP A 101 7.96 16.68 -2.17
C ASP A 101 7.57 16.25 -3.61
N PRO A 102 6.33 16.52 -4.07
CA PRO A 102 5.89 16.11 -5.42
C PRO A 102 6.67 16.76 -6.58
N ARG A 103 7.10 18.03 -6.44
CA ARG A 103 7.84 18.74 -7.51
C ARG A 103 9.26 18.19 -7.62
N GLN A 104 9.94 18.02 -6.49
CA GLN A 104 11.25 17.38 -6.44
C GLN A 104 11.17 15.93 -6.97
N THR A 105 10.06 15.22 -6.71
CA THR A 105 9.83 13.89 -7.29
C THR A 105 9.73 13.94 -8.83
N ALA A 106 9.00 14.90 -9.40
CA ALA A 106 8.92 15.09 -10.86
C ALA A 106 10.27 15.44 -11.49
N ASP A 107 11.09 16.25 -10.82
CA ASP A 107 12.42 16.62 -11.30
C ASP A 107 13.43 15.48 -11.15
N ALA A 108 13.37 14.72 -10.06
CA ALA A 108 14.12 13.47 -9.88
C ALA A 108 13.74 12.44 -10.97
N THR A 109 12.45 12.26 -11.25
CA THR A 109 11.96 11.40 -12.35
C THR A 109 12.58 11.81 -13.69
N SER A 110 12.68 13.12 -13.94
CA SER A 110 13.29 13.66 -15.15
C SER A 110 14.78 13.30 -15.24
N ARG A 111 15.53 13.59 -14.18
CA ARG A 111 16.98 13.35 -14.09
C ARG A 111 17.34 11.86 -14.18
N LEU A 112 16.52 10.97 -13.60
CA LEU A 112 16.68 9.52 -13.78
C LEU A 112 16.61 9.13 -15.26
N ALA A 113 15.63 9.67 -15.99
CA ALA A 113 15.41 9.36 -17.38
C ALA A 113 16.43 10.01 -18.34
N THR A 114 16.92 11.22 -18.04
CA THR A 114 17.83 12.00 -18.92
C THR A 114 19.31 11.88 -18.54
N ASP A 115 19.65 12.11 -17.27
CA ASP A 115 21.03 12.31 -16.82
C ASP A 115 21.68 10.97 -16.47
N HIS A 116 20.88 10.05 -15.93
CA HIS A 116 21.32 8.72 -15.49
C HIS A 116 21.02 7.61 -16.49
N GLY A 117 20.17 7.88 -17.50
CA GLY A 117 19.85 6.95 -18.58
C GLY A 117 19.20 5.66 -18.11
N VAL A 118 18.40 5.68 -17.04
CA VAL A 118 17.81 4.45 -16.48
C VAL A 118 16.81 3.81 -17.45
N VAL A 119 16.71 2.48 -17.42
CA VAL A 119 15.80 1.69 -18.28
C VAL A 119 14.36 1.80 -17.78
N GLY A 120 14.17 1.93 -16.47
CA GLY A 120 12.89 2.19 -15.83
C GLY A 120 13.06 2.71 -14.41
N ILE A 121 11.94 3.06 -13.79
CA ILE A 121 11.87 3.70 -12.47
C ILE A 121 11.01 2.84 -11.54
N VAL A 122 11.37 2.84 -10.26
CA VAL A 122 10.60 2.23 -9.16
C VAL A 122 10.45 3.18 -7.97
N GLY A 123 9.50 2.89 -7.08
CA GLY A 123 9.27 3.63 -5.84
C GLY A 123 8.24 4.74 -5.98
N ALA A 124 8.51 5.89 -5.34
CA ALA A 124 7.54 6.89 -4.91
C ALA A 124 6.44 6.26 -4.01
N PHE A 125 6.52 6.56 -2.72
CA PHE A 125 5.77 5.85 -1.67
C PHE A 125 4.54 6.61 -1.16
N THR A 126 4.28 7.81 -1.70
CA THR A 126 3.10 8.63 -1.35
C THR A 126 2.26 8.91 -2.60
N PRO A 127 0.91 9.07 -2.47
CA PRO A 127 0.05 9.34 -3.61
C PRO A 127 0.47 10.58 -4.42
N ASP A 128 0.70 11.71 -3.76
CA ASP A 128 1.03 12.98 -4.43
C ASP A 128 2.35 12.93 -5.21
N ALA A 129 3.39 12.32 -4.62
CA ALA A 129 4.67 12.12 -5.28
C ALA A 129 4.53 11.22 -6.51
N THR A 130 3.69 10.18 -6.40
CA THR A 130 3.48 9.19 -7.46
C THR A 130 2.60 9.73 -8.60
N LEU A 131 1.61 10.59 -8.31
CA LEU A 131 0.82 11.31 -9.30
C LEU A 131 1.72 12.16 -10.23
N GLU A 132 2.66 12.91 -9.66
CA GLU A 132 3.61 13.75 -10.39
C GLU A 132 4.71 12.93 -11.09
N ALA A 133 5.26 11.90 -10.42
CA ALA A 133 6.24 10.99 -11.01
C ALA A 133 5.67 10.27 -12.23
N SER A 134 4.49 9.67 -12.13
CA SER A 134 3.82 8.97 -13.23
C SER A 134 3.48 9.90 -14.39
N GLN A 135 2.99 11.11 -14.11
CA GLN A 135 2.72 12.11 -15.16
C GLN A 135 4.00 12.61 -15.85
N ARG A 136 5.15 12.57 -15.17
CA ARG A 136 6.46 12.83 -15.78
C ARG A 136 6.99 11.63 -16.56
N ALA A 137 6.88 10.42 -16.01
CA ALA A 137 7.31 9.18 -16.64
C ALA A 137 6.59 8.95 -17.99
N GLU A 138 5.28 9.22 -18.05
CA GLU A 138 4.47 9.21 -19.26
C GLU A 138 5.05 10.11 -20.36
N ARG A 139 5.34 11.37 -20.00
CA ARG A 139 5.90 12.37 -20.93
C ARG A 139 7.30 12.01 -21.43
N LEU A 140 8.07 11.28 -20.62
CA LEU A 140 9.44 10.85 -20.92
C LEU A 140 9.53 9.44 -21.49
N ARG A 141 8.39 8.75 -21.64
CA ARG A 141 8.28 7.37 -22.15
C ARG A 141 9.26 6.42 -21.43
N ILE A 142 9.13 6.37 -20.11
CA ILE A 142 9.94 5.51 -19.26
C ILE A 142 9.04 4.66 -18.34
N PRO A 143 9.21 3.32 -18.31
CA PRO A 143 8.38 2.47 -17.46
C PRO A 143 8.58 2.82 -16.00
N PHE A 144 7.48 3.00 -15.27
CA PHE A 144 7.49 3.33 -13.85
C PHE A 144 6.58 2.36 -13.09
N VAL A 145 7.17 1.59 -12.17
CA VAL A 145 6.50 0.56 -11.37
C VAL A 145 6.44 1.00 -9.91
N SER A 146 5.24 1.12 -9.33
CA SER A 146 5.06 1.52 -7.91
C SER A 146 4.13 0.56 -7.15
N GLY A 147 4.29 0.48 -5.84
CA GLY A 147 3.61 -0.49 -4.96
C GLY A 147 2.64 0.14 -3.97
N GLY A 148 3.13 1.00 -3.08
CA GLY A 148 2.39 1.43 -1.89
C GLY A 148 1.14 2.30 -2.11
N PRO A 149 1.13 3.29 -3.02
CA PRO A 149 -0.01 4.18 -3.15
C PRO A 149 -1.27 3.54 -3.76
N SER A 150 -2.32 3.40 -2.94
CA SER A 150 -3.61 2.81 -3.33
C SER A 150 -4.56 3.75 -4.08
N LEU A 151 -4.24 5.04 -4.19
CA LEU A 151 -5.09 6.08 -4.80
C LEU A 151 -5.57 5.69 -6.21
N THR A 152 -6.89 5.56 -6.41
CA THR A 152 -7.52 5.05 -7.63
C THR A 152 -7.09 5.80 -8.89
N ALA A 153 -6.99 7.13 -8.81
CA ALA A 153 -6.57 8.01 -9.92
C ALA A 153 -5.17 7.69 -10.48
N LEU A 154 -4.34 6.87 -9.82
CA LEU A 154 -3.02 6.51 -10.33
C LEU A 154 -3.07 5.70 -11.63
N THR A 155 -3.97 4.70 -11.71
CA THR A 155 -4.19 3.84 -12.89
C THR A 155 -5.31 4.36 -13.81
N GLU A 156 -6.38 4.95 -13.26
CA GLU A 156 -7.52 5.44 -14.05
C GLU A 156 -7.23 6.61 -15.00
N ARG A 157 -6.11 7.34 -14.81
CA ARG A 157 -5.70 8.43 -15.72
C ARG A 157 -5.29 7.95 -17.12
N GLY A 158 -5.26 6.65 -17.40
CA GLY A 158 -4.95 6.10 -18.72
C GLY A 158 -3.49 6.29 -19.14
N LEU A 159 -2.56 6.24 -18.18
CA LEU A 159 -1.13 6.38 -18.42
C LEU A 159 -0.55 5.09 -19.01
N SER A 160 0.12 5.18 -20.16
CA SER A 160 0.71 4.02 -20.83
C SER A 160 1.99 3.50 -20.16
N TRP A 161 2.66 4.32 -19.35
CA TRP A 161 3.99 4.04 -18.81
C TRP A 161 4.03 3.80 -17.29
N PHE A 162 2.91 3.95 -16.60
CA PHE A 162 2.77 3.65 -15.18
C PHE A 162 2.13 2.28 -14.96
N PHE A 163 2.64 1.54 -13.97
CA PHE A 163 2.16 0.22 -13.56
C PHE A 163 2.12 0.13 -12.03
N ARG A 164 0.99 -0.27 -11.44
CA ARG A 164 0.88 -0.47 -9.99
C ARG A 164 0.89 -1.95 -9.63
N ILE A 165 1.91 -2.38 -8.88
CA ILE A 165 2.03 -3.77 -8.42
C ILE A 165 1.23 -4.06 -7.15
N GLY A 166 0.98 -3.05 -6.32
CA GLY A 166 0.27 -3.19 -5.05
C GLY A 166 -1.25 -3.09 -5.17
N PRO A 167 -1.96 -3.38 -4.07
CA PRO A 167 -3.41 -3.28 -4.01
C PRO A 167 -3.90 -1.83 -4.12
N ASP A 168 -5.12 -1.68 -4.62
CA ASP A 168 -5.77 -0.38 -4.79
C ASP A 168 -6.88 -0.11 -3.75
N ALA A 169 -7.52 1.05 -3.83
CA ALA A 169 -8.63 1.40 -2.96
C ALA A 169 -9.77 0.36 -3.00
N ALA A 170 -10.02 -0.24 -4.18
CA ALA A 170 -11.05 -1.26 -4.36
C ALA A 170 -10.67 -2.58 -3.66
N ASP A 171 -9.43 -3.05 -3.79
CA ASP A 171 -8.89 -4.19 -3.04
C ASP A 171 -9.04 -4.00 -1.53
N TYR A 172 -8.66 -2.82 -1.02
CA TYR A 172 -8.77 -2.48 0.40
C TYR A 172 -10.25 -2.40 0.87
N GLY A 173 -11.12 -1.71 0.13
CA GLY A 173 -12.54 -1.61 0.46
C GLY A 173 -13.25 -2.98 0.42
N GLY A 174 -12.96 -3.80 -0.59
CA GLY A 174 -13.48 -5.15 -0.73
C GLY A 174 -13.02 -6.09 0.39
N ALA A 175 -11.76 -5.97 0.85
CA ALA A 175 -11.28 -6.71 2.01
C ALA A 175 -11.96 -6.28 3.32
N PHE A 176 -12.22 -4.97 3.49
CA PHE A 176 -12.98 -4.47 4.65
C PHE A 176 -14.43 -5.00 4.65
N LEU A 177 -15.12 -4.96 3.51
CA LEU A 177 -16.46 -5.57 3.36
C LEU A 177 -16.45 -7.08 3.63
N SER A 178 -15.42 -7.79 3.16
CA SER A 178 -15.31 -9.22 3.34
C SER A 178 -15.10 -9.58 4.81
N LEU A 179 -14.26 -8.82 5.53
CA LEU A 179 -14.13 -8.94 6.97
C LEU A 179 -15.41 -8.54 7.73
N LEU A 180 -16.13 -7.50 7.29
CA LEU A 180 -17.45 -7.15 7.84
C LEU A 180 -18.39 -8.35 7.81
N ARG A 181 -18.52 -8.99 6.64
CA ARG A 181 -19.38 -10.16 6.42
C ARG A 181 -18.91 -11.40 7.21
N ASP A 182 -17.61 -11.68 7.24
CA ASP A 182 -17.05 -12.80 8.01
C ASP A 182 -17.20 -12.62 9.54
N ALA A 183 -17.31 -11.37 10.01
CA ALA A 183 -17.52 -11.02 11.42
C ALA A 183 -18.99 -10.95 11.85
N GLU A 184 -19.94 -11.13 10.92
CA GLU A 184 -21.36 -11.19 11.26
C GLU A 184 -21.71 -12.48 12.02
N GLN A 185 -22.60 -12.34 12.98
CA GLN A 185 -23.23 -13.44 13.69
C GLN A 185 -24.74 -13.34 13.47
N PRO A 186 -25.51 -14.43 13.54
CA PRO A 186 -26.97 -14.38 13.40
C PRO A 186 -27.60 -13.38 14.39
N GLY A 187 -28.36 -12.41 13.89
CA GLY A 187 -28.94 -11.30 14.65
C GLY A 187 -27.96 -10.15 14.97
N GLN A 188 -26.79 -10.11 14.32
CA GLN A 188 -25.77 -9.05 14.41
C GLN A 188 -25.34 -8.55 13.02
N GLU A 189 -26.18 -8.76 12.01
CA GLU A 189 -25.94 -8.37 10.63
C GLU A 189 -26.01 -6.84 10.44
N ARG A 190 -25.37 -6.31 9.39
CA ARG A 190 -25.43 -4.90 8.97
C ARG A 190 -24.98 -3.91 10.05
N ARG A 191 -23.80 -4.16 10.62
CA ARG A 191 -23.06 -3.25 11.50
C ARG A 191 -23.07 -1.81 10.97
N ARG A 192 -23.30 -0.86 11.86
CA ARG A 192 -23.34 0.59 11.59
C ARG A 192 -21.91 1.08 11.38
N VAL A 193 -21.55 1.37 10.14
CA VAL A 193 -20.21 1.88 9.78
C VAL A 193 -20.27 3.41 9.75
N ALA A 194 -19.22 4.07 10.25
CA ALA A 194 -18.98 5.46 9.97
C ALA A 194 -17.62 5.65 9.30
N LEU A 195 -17.54 6.64 8.41
CA LEU A 195 -16.32 7.04 7.72
C LEU A 195 -15.78 8.32 8.34
N LEU A 196 -14.49 8.31 8.72
CA LEU A 196 -13.76 9.49 9.18
C LEU A 196 -12.51 9.67 8.33
N TYR A 197 -12.45 10.71 7.52
CA TYR A 197 -11.46 10.78 6.44
C TYR A 197 -10.85 12.15 6.27
N THR A 198 -9.63 12.19 5.73
CA THR A 198 -8.96 13.45 5.40
C THR A 198 -9.65 14.17 4.25
N ASN A 199 -9.77 15.49 4.35
CA ASN A 199 -10.29 16.35 3.29
C ASN A 199 -9.23 16.62 2.21
N ASP A 200 -8.64 15.54 1.68
CA ASP A 200 -7.67 15.50 0.60
C ASP A 200 -7.99 14.38 -0.39
N ALA A 201 -7.19 14.22 -1.45
CA ALA A 201 -7.42 13.21 -2.46
C ALA A 201 -7.46 11.77 -1.90
N THR A 202 -6.70 11.45 -0.85
CA THR A 202 -6.62 10.09 -0.31
C THR A 202 -7.86 9.76 0.53
N GLY A 203 -8.29 10.68 1.40
CA GLY A 203 -9.49 10.47 2.22
C GLY A 203 -10.78 10.51 1.40
N LEU A 204 -10.85 11.36 0.38
CA LEU A 204 -11.99 11.41 -0.55
C LEU A 204 -12.10 10.14 -1.42
N ASP A 205 -10.97 9.60 -1.89
CA ASP A 205 -10.91 8.34 -2.65
C ASP A 205 -11.37 7.14 -1.81
N MET A 206 -10.86 7.02 -0.56
CA MET A 206 -11.34 6.03 0.40
C MET A 206 -12.85 6.19 0.66
N GLN A 207 -13.33 7.41 0.86
CA GLN A 207 -14.74 7.66 1.13
C GLN A 207 -15.62 7.24 -0.05
N ALA A 208 -15.25 7.60 -1.28
CA ALA A 208 -16.00 7.27 -2.49
C ALA A 208 -16.09 5.74 -2.67
N THR A 209 -14.93 5.08 -2.66
CA THR A 209 -14.82 3.63 -2.84
C THR A 209 -15.63 2.85 -1.81
N VAL A 210 -15.55 3.23 -0.52
CA VAL A 210 -16.27 2.54 0.55
C VAL A 210 -17.76 2.84 0.52
N ALA A 211 -18.18 4.03 0.07
CA ALA A 211 -19.59 4.36 -0.09
C ALA A 211 -20.24 3.54 -1.21
N GLU A 212 -19.61 3.45 -2.39
CA GLU A 212 -20.07 2.61 -3.51
C GLU A 212 -20.23 1.15 -3.07
N PHE A 213 -19.19 0.59 -2.44
CA PHE A 213 -19.22 -0.74 -1.85
C PHE A 213 -20.32 -0.95 -0.80
N ALA A 214 -20.59 0.04 0.04
CA ALA A 214 -21.66 -0.02 1.04
C ALA A 214 -23.05 0.03 0.41
N GLU A 215 -23.23 0.76 -0.71
CA GLU A 215 -24.46 0.78 -1.50
C GLU A 215 -24.71 -0.59 -2.17
N GLU A 216 -23.69 -1.19 -2.80
CA GLU A 216 -23.80 -2.52 -3.43
C GLU A 216 -24.14 -3.62 -2.43
N THR A 217 -23.55 -3.57 -1.23
CA THR A 217 -23.70 -4.63 -0.21
C THR A 217 -24.81 -4.36 0.80
N GLY A 218 -25.30 -3.13 0.89
CA GLY A 218 -26.35 -2.71 1.83
C GLY A 218 -25.89 -2.53 3.28
N TYR A 219 -24.59 -2.26 3.52
CA TYR A 219 -24.09 -1.87 4.84
C TYR A 219 -24.47 -0.40 5.15
N PRO A 220 -25.03 -0.10 6.33
CA PRO A 220 -25.43 1.25 6.67
C PRO A 220 -24.22 2.13 7.04
N ILE A 221 -23.84 3.04 6.13
CA ILE A 221 -23.00 4.20 6.45
C ILE A 221 -23.85 5.20 7.26
N VAL A 222 -23.64 5.28 8.57
CA VAL A 222 -24.44 6.13 9.47
C VAL A 222 -23.83 7.52 9.70
N ALA A 223 -22.58 7.71 9.34
CA ALA A 223 -21.91 9.00 9.23
C ALA A 223 -20.78 8.93 8.20
N SER A 224 -20.56 10.03 7.49
CA SER A 224 -19.40 10.23 6.61
C SER A 224 -18.89 11.63 6.88
N VAL A 225 -17.73 11.74 7.52
CA VAL A 225 -17.23 13.01 8.06
C VAL A 225 -15.77 13.25 7.65
N ALA A 226 -15.56 14.33 6.91
CA ALA A 226 -14.25 14.82 6.56
C ALA A 226 -13.60 15.61 7.71
N TYR A 227 -12.28 15.61 7.79
CA TYR A 227 -11.48 16.50 8.65
C TYR A 227 -10.22 16.99 7.90
N GLN A 228 -9.68 18.16 8.24
CA GLN A 228 -8.49 18.68 7.55
C GLN A 228 -7.22 17.85 7.84
N PRO A 229 -6.39 17.55 6.81
CA PRO A 229 -5.10 16.89 7.02
C PRO A 229 -4.19 17.72 7.95
N GLY A 230 -3.55 17.07 8.92
CA GLY A 230 -2.83 17.75 10.00
C GLY A 230 -1.31 17.55 10.00
N THR A 231 -0.55 18.64 10.12
CA THR A 231 0.92 18.63 10.25
C THR A 231 1.38 19.02 11.67
N GLY A 232 1.10 18.16 12.65
CA GLY A 232 1.84 18.16 13.92
C GLY A 232 1.71 19.39 14.83
N GLN A 233 0.63 20.18 14.72
CA GLN A 233 0.30 21.23 15.70
C GLN A 233 -1.00 20.87 16.45
N PRO A 234 -0.97 20.78 17.80
CA PRO A 234 -2.18 20.58 18.58
C PRO A 234 -3.13 21.78 18.45
N GLY A 235 -4.42 21.55 18.13
CA GLY A 235 -5.47 22.57 18.27
C GLY A 235 -6.41 22.83 17.08
N THR A 236 -6.41 22.02 16.01
CA THR A 236 -7.44 22.12 14.96
C THR A 236 -8.78 21.56 15.47
N GLY A 237 -9.71 22.45 15.84
CA GLY A 237 -11.02 22.07 16.39
C GLY A 237 -11.91 21.21 15.47
N ASP A 238 -11.55 21.11 14.19
CA ASP A 238 -12.22 20.29 13.17
C ASP A 238 -12.23 18.79 13.53
N LEU A 239 -11.10 18.22 13.96
CA LEU A 239 -11.07 16.79 14.32
C LEU A 239 -11.94 16.48 15.54
N ALA A 240 -12.00 17.40 16.51
CA ALA A 240 -12.89 17.27 17.67
C ALA A 240 -14.37 17.41 17.27
N ALA A 241 -14.70 18.31 16.34
CA ALA A 241 -16.04 18.42 15.77
C ALA A 241 -16.45 17.15 15.00
N ALA A 242 -15.52 16.58 14.22
CA ALA A 242 -15.73 15.34 13.50
C ALA A 242 -15.98 14.15 14.45
N VAL A 243 -15.15 13.99 15.48
CA VAL A 243 -15.34 13.01 16.56
C VAL A 243 -16.72 13.16 17.23
N GLY A 244 -17.15 14.39 17.51
CA GLY A 244 -18.49 14.66 18.06
C GLY A 244 -19.64 14.29 17.12
N ALA A 245 -19.46 14.50 15.81
CA ALA A 245 -20.43 14.09 14.79
C ALA A 245 -20.55 12.56 14.71
N LEU A 246 -19.44 11.81 14.84
CA LEU A 246 -19.47 10.35 14.93
C LEU A 246 -20.17 9.88 16.21
N GLN A 247 -19.87 10.49 17.36
CA GLN A 247 -20.50 10.16 18.64
C GLN A 247 -22.03 10.29 18.56
N ALA A 248 -22.53 11.34 17.92
CA ALA A 248 -23.97 11.59 17.75
C ALA A 248 -24.68 10.51 16.93
N THR A 249 -23.96 9.80 16.05
CA THR A 249 -24.53 8.71 15.23
C THR A 249 -24.31 7.33 15.84
N ALA A 250 -23.46 7.18 16.86
CA ALA A 250 -23.19 5.93 17.58
C ALA A 250 -22.94 4.71 16.64
N PRO A 251 -21.90 4.76 15.78
CA PRO A 251 -21.52 3.65 14.91
C PRO A 251 -20.88 2.49 15.71
N ASP A 252 -20.98 1.29 15.15
CA ASP A 252 -20.33 0.08 15.65
C ASP A 252 -18.84 0.03 15.25
N ILE A 253 -18.53 0.54 14.05
CA ILE A 253 -17.20 0.57 13.46
C ILE A 253 -16.94 1.96 12.87
N VAL A 254 -15.77 2.53 13.16
CA VAL A 254 -15.23 3.67 12.41
C VAL A 254 -14.16 3.17 11.44
N LEU A 255 -14.37 3.33 10.14
CA LEU A 255 -13.31 3.20 9.14
C LEU A 255 -12.67 4.58 8.93
N THR A 256 -11.35 4.65 9.00
CA THR A 256 -10.64 5.94 8.95
C THR A 256 -9.29 5.85 8.25
N ASN A 257 -8.96 6.85 7.45
CA ASN A 257 -7.58 7.11 7.07
C ASN A 257 -7.01 8.20 7.99
N ILE A 258 -5.73 8.12 8.31
CA ILE A 258 -5.07 8.99 9.29
C ILE A 258 -3.89 9.70 8.64
N SER A 259 -3.76 11.02 8.83
CA SER A 259 -2.60 11.76 8.32
C SER A 259 -1.32 11.37 9.08
N PRO A 260 -0.13 11.39 8.45
CA PRO A 260 1.12 11.09 9.12
C PRO A 260 1.34 11.89 10.42
N GLY A 261 1.69 11.18 11.49
CA GLY A 261 1.88 11.68 12.84
C GLY A 261 0.58 11.91 13.66
N GLN A 262 -0.61 11.60 13.15
CA GLN A 262 -1.88 11.95 13.80
C GLN A 262 -2.58 10.81 14.57
N GLY A 263 -2.15 9.55 14.49
CA GLY A 263 -2.87 8.40 15.07
C GLY A 263 -3.05 8.48 16.60
N ALA A 264 -1.99 8.88 17.31
CA ALA A 264 -2.09 9.14 18.74
C ALA A 264 -2.95 10.39 19.04
N ILE A 265 -2.91 11.41 18.18
CA ILE A 265 -3.72 12.63 18.33
C ILE A 265 -5.22 12.28 18.14
N LEU A 266 -5.57 11.46 17.16
CA LEU A 266 -6.92 10.93 16.93
C LEU A 266 -7.43 10.16 18.15
N GLY A 267 -6.64 9.21 18.69
CA GLY A 267 -7.03 8.45 19.87
C GLY A 267 -7.23 9.31 21.12
N ASN A 268 -6.34 10.30 21.34
CA ASN A 268 -6.52 11.30 22.40
C ASN A 268 -7.78 12.16 22.16
N THR A 269 -8.07 12.58 20.92
CA THR A 269 -9.26 13.38 20.59
C THR A 269 -10.56 12.61 20.87
N PHE A 270 -10.60 11.32 20.54
CA PHE A 270 -11.68 10.41 20.91
C PHE A 270 -11.89 10.32 22.43
N ARG A 271 -10.81 10.07 23.19
CA ARG A 271 -10.84 10.01 24.66
C ARG A 271 -11.32 11.32 25.28
N ASP A 272 -10.78 12.45 24.83
CA ASP A 272 -11.04 13.76 25.42
C ASP A 272 -12.45 14.27 25.07
N GLY A 273 -13.00 13.87 23.91
CA GLY A 273 -14.41 14.01 23.56
C GLY A 273 -15.35 13.04 24.28
N GLY A 274 -14.82 12.10 25.07
CA GLY A 274 -15.63 11.10 25.78
C GLY A 274 -16.31 10.08 24.86
N TYR A 275 -15.74 9.80 23.69
CA TYR A 275 -16.26 8.85 22.70
C TYR A 275 -15.17 7.86 22.28
N ILE A 276 -15.26 6.61 22.74
CA ILE A 276 -14.41 5.52 22.26
C ILE A 276 -15.24 4.61 21.33
N PRO A 277 -14.96 4.57 20.01
CA PRO A 277 -15.62 3.67 19.07
C PRO A 277 -15.53 2.20 19.53
N PRO A 278 -16.57 1.36 19.32
CA PRO A 278 -16.50 -0.05 19.69
C PRO A 278 -15.36 -0.77 18.96
N ALA A 279 -15.15 -0.44 17.68
CA ALA A 279 -13.99 -0.84 16.87
C ALA A 279 -13.56 0.28 15.90
N VAL A 280 -12.29 0.28 15.52
CA VAL A 280 -11.73 1.15 14.47
C VAL A 280 -11.00 0.30 13.45
N VAL A 281 -11.20 0.57 12.16
CA VAL A 281 -10.37 0.03 11.07
C VAL A 281 -9.61 1.18 10.43
N VAL A 282 -8.29 1.05 10.32
CA VAL A 282 -7.43 2.07 9.70
C VAL A 282 -7.08 1.65 8.28
N TYR A 283 -7.37 2.56 7.35
CA TYR A 283 -7.01 2.52 5.93
C TYR A 283 -5.73 3.35 5.72
N GLY A 284 -4.81 2.86 4.89
CA GLY A 284 -3.50 3.48 4.69
C GLY A 284 -2.48 3.08 5.77
N ASP A 285 -1.64 4.04 6.21
CA ASP A 285 -0.40 3.78 6.95
C ASP A 285 -0.57 2.86 8.19
N PRO A 286 -0.01 1.64 8.17
CA PRO A 286 0.00 0.70 9.30
C PRO A 286 0.66 1.24 10.58
N ALA A 287 1.52 2.27 10.49
CA ALA A 287 2.15 2.92 11.62
C ALA A 287 1.23 3.91 12.33
N GLU A 288 0.34 4.61 11.61
CA GLU A 288 -0.70 5.43 12.26
C GLU A 288 -1.70 4.59 13.04
N ALA A 289 -2.05 3.41 12.52
CA ALA A 289 -2.85 2.44 13.26
C ALA A 289 -2.16 1.97 14.55
N ALA A 290 -0.84 1.77 14.52
CA ALA A 290 -0.06 1.43 15.71
C ALA A 290 0.02 2.60 16.71
N ARG A 291 0.13 3.86 16.24
CA ARG A 291 0.10 5.06 17.07
C ARG A 291 -1.27 5.26 17.74
N LEU A 292 -2.37 4.96 17.04
CA LEU A 292 -3.73 4.95 17.60
C LEU A 292 -3.90 3.83 18.64
N ALA A 293 -3.48 2.61 18.31
CA ALA A 293 -3.54 1.44 19.19
C ALA A 293 -2.75 1.60 20.51
N ALA A 294 -1.71 2.43 20.52
CA ALA A 294 -0.92 2.72 21.71
C ALA A 294 -1.67 3.58 22.75
N VAL A 295 -2.80 4.20 22.37
CA VAL A 295 -3.72 4.87 23.32
C VAL A 295 -4.49 3.79 24.10
N PRO A 296 -4.40 3.73 25.45
CA PRO A 296 -4.88 2.57 26.23
C PRO A 296 -6.34 2.17 25.99
N GLU A 297 -7.22 3.14 25.74
CA GLU A 297 -8.65 2.92 25.47
C GLU A 297 -8.92 2.19 24.15
N PHE A 298 -7.95 2.18 23.22
CA PHE A 298 -7.99 1.55 21.90
C PHE A 298 -7.33 0.16 21.84
N ALA A 299 -6.81 -0.36 22.96
CA ALA A 299 -6.29 -1.72 23.06
C ALA A 299 -7.34 -2.75 22.61
N ASP A 300 -6.94 -3.71 21.78
CA ASP A 300 -7.78 -4.74 21.12
C ASP A 300 -8.94 -4.18 20.23
N ARG A 301 -9.03 -2.86 19.97
CA ARG A 301 -10.09 -2.25 19.14
C ARG A 301 -9.66 -1.87 17.72
N VAL A 302 -8.36 -1.77 17.47
CA VAL A 302 -7.82 -1.24 16.21
C VAL A 302 -7.46 -2.38 15.27
N SER A 303 -8.10 -2.39 14.11
CA SER A 303 -7.64 -3.12 12.93
C SER A 303 -6.90 -2.19 11.98
N ARG A 304 -5.99 -2.75 11.18
CA ARG A 304 -5.26 -2.06 10.12
C ARG A 304 -5.25 -2.91 8.86
N GLN A 305 -5.34 -2.26 7.72
CA GLN A 305 -5.06 -2.88 6.43
C GLN A 305 -3.55 -2.88 6.15
N VAL A 306 -3.04 -3.91 5.49
CA VAL A 306 -1.61 -4.05 5.11
C VAL A 306 -1.49 -4.75 3.76
N ALA A 307 -0.56 -4.32 2.90
CA ALA A 307 -0.11 -5.13 1.77
C ALA A 307 0.97 -6.15 2.21
N TRP A 308 1.61 -5.96 3.37
CA TRP A 308 2.69 -6.81 3.88
C TRP A 308 2.41 -7.36 5.30
N SER A 309 1.67 -8.46 5.37
CA SER A 309 1.52 -9.22 6.62
C SER A 309 2.65 -10.26 6.76
N MET A 310 3.58 -10.01 7.69
CA MET A 310 4.76 -10.87 7.94
C MET A 310 4.41 -12.35 8.21
N PRO A 311 3.36 -12.71 8.98
CA PRO A 311 2.94 -14.11 9.14
C PRO A 311 2.54 -14.78 7.82
N ILE A 312 1.82 -14.07 6.94
CA ILE A 312 1.40 -14.60 5.64
C ILE A 312 2.61 -14.71 4.72
N ALA A 313 3.43 -13.66 4.61
CA ALA A 313 4.59 -13.65 3.74
C ALA A 313 5.53 -14.83 4.05
N ARG A 314 5.84 -15.08 5.33
CA ARG A 314 6.71 -16.21 5.74
C ARG A 314 6.13 -17.60 5.47
N ALA A 315 4.85 -17.75 5.13
CA ALA A 315 4.29 -19.01 4.67
C ALA A 315 4.80 -19.40 3.26
N ASN A 316 5.20 -18.42 2.44
CA ASN A 316 5.85 -18.65 1.15
C ASN A 316 7.36 -18.91 1.37
N PRO A 317 7.91 -20.08 0.98
CA PRO A 317 9.33 -20.41 1.18
C PRO A 317 10.30 -19.42 0.51
N LEU A 318 9.88 -18.80 -0.59
CA LEU A 318 10.66 -17.76 -1.28
C LEU A 318 10.80 -16.52 -0.40
N ALA A 319 9.67 -15.97 0.03
CA ALA A 319 9.60 -14.80 0.89
C ALA A 319 10.34 -15.04 2.21
N ALA A 320 10.14 -16.20 2.85
CA ALA A 320 10.87 -16.56 4.07
C ALA A 320 12.40 -16.46 3.90
N ARG A 321 12.96 -16.99 2.82
CA ARG A 321 14.40 -16.87 2.52
C ARG A 321 14.83 -15.42 2.25
N VAL A 322 14.04 -14.64 1.52
CA VAL A 322 14.35 -13.22 1.24
C VAL A 322 14.29 -12.38 2.52
N ILE A 323 13.30 -12.61 3.39
CA ILE A 323 13.17 -11.94 4.69
C ILE A 323 14.36 -12.28 5.60
N ASP A 324 14.77 -13.55 5.65
CA ASP A 324 15.93 -13.97 6.46
C ASP A 324 17.24 -13.39 5.90
N ARG A 325 17.37 -13.29 4.57
CA ARG A 325 18.51 -12.64 3.91
C ARG A 325 18.52 -11.12 4.15
N TYR A 326 17.37 -10.46 4.10
CA TYR A 326 17.22 -9.03 4.42
C TYR A 326 17.65 -8.76 5.87
N LEU A 327 17.16 -9.57 6.82
CA LEU A 327 17.51 -9.46 8.24
C LEU A 327 19.00 -9.68 8.48
N HIS A 328 19.61 -10.68 7.82
CA HIS A 328 21.05 -10.93 7.88
C HIS A 328 21.88 -9.76 7.34
N ASP A 329 21.53 -9.24 6.16
CA ASP A 329 22.34 -8.25 5.45
C ASP A 329 22.20 -6.83 6.02
N PHE A 330 21.05 -6.48 6.60
CA PHE A 330 20.77 -5.11 7.07
C PHE A 330 20.53 -4.98 8.58
N GLY A 331 20.46 -6.09 9.32
CA GLY A 331 20.25 -6.10 10.78
C GLY A 331 18.87 -5.59 11.22
N ALA A 332 17.90 -5.49 10.31
CA ALA A 332 16.56 -4.97 10.56
C ALA A 332 15.49 -5.89 9.93
N PRO A 333 14.28 -5.99 10.50
CA PRO A 333 13.16 -6.70 9.86
C PRO A 333 12.77 -6.06 8.52
N MET A 334 12.30 -6.87 7.58
CA MET A 334 11.79 -6.38 6.29
C MET A 334 10.40 -5.74 6.46
N THR A 335 10.29 -4.46 6.14
CA THR A 335 9.05 -3.66 6.19
C THR A 335 8.30 -3.71 4.86
N GLU A 336 7.07 -3.17 4.85
CA GLU A 336 6.22 -3.06 3.65
C GLU A 336 6.95 -2.29 2.53
N ASN A 337 7.49 -1.11 2.83
CA ASN A 337 8.28 -0.30 1.90
C ASN A 337 9.50 -1.04 1.30
N ALA A 338 10.21 -1.84 2.12
CA ALA A 338 11.33 -2.65 1.64
C ALA A 338 10.85 -3.79 0.71
N ALA A 339 9.73 -4.43 1.05
CA ALA A 339 9.17 -5.53 0.27
C ALA A 339 8.57 -5.05 -1.07
N GLU A 340 7.94 -3.88 -1.07
CA GLU A 340 7.47 -3.19 -2.28
C GLU A 340 8.63 -2.79 -3.20
N ALA A 341 9.66 -2.12 -2.67
CA ALA A 341 10.82 -1.70 -3.46
C ALA A 341 11.57 -2.90 -4.05
N PHE A 342 11.71 -3.99 -3.26
CA PHE A 342 12.23 -5.27 -3.76
C PHE A 342 11.36 -5.82 -4.90
N THR A 343 10.03 -5.85 -4.72
CA THR A 343 9.09 -6.45 -5.69
C THR A 343 8.97 -5.60 -6.96
N ALA A 344 9.02 -4.28 -6.88
CA ALA A 344 9.06 -3.40 -8.04
C ALA A 344 10.36 -3.60 -8.85
N MET A 345 11.50 -3.74 -8.15
CA MET A 345 12.79 -4.06 -8.78
C MET A 345 12.81 -5.41 -9.47
N THR A 346 12.28 -6.47 -8.84
CA THR A 346 12.21 -7.80 -9.49
C THR A 346 11.19 -7.85 -10.63
N THR A 347 10.08 -7.13 -10.51
CA THR A 347 9.06 -6.99 -11.58
C THR A 347 9.65 -6.34 -12.82
N ILE A 348 10.33 -5.19 -12.67
CA ILE A 348 10.93 -4.48 -13.81
C ILE A 348 12.14 -5.22 -14.38
N ALA A 349 12.91 -5.91 -13.54
CA ALA A 349 13.99 -6.79 -13.99
C ALA A 349 13.47 -7.98 -14.81
N GLN A 350 12.35 -8.59 -14.40
CA GLN A 350 11.72 -9.66 -15.19
C GLN A 350 11.28 -9.15 -16.56
N ALA A 351 10.60 -8.00 -16.62
CA ALA A 351 10.19 -7.43 -17.90
C ALA A 351 11.37 -7.07 -18.82
N ILE A 352 12.53 -6.68 -18.26
CA ILE A 352 13.77 -6.48 -19.03
C ILE A 352 14.30 -7.79 -19.62
N ASP A 353 14.19 -8.91 -18.90
CA ASP A 353 14.62 -10.22 -19.42
C ASP A 353 13.64 -10.80 -20.44
N ASP A 354 12.34 -10.70 -20.18
CA ASP A 354 11.26 -11.13 -21.09
C ASP A 354 11.30 -10.33 -22.41
N ALA A 355 11.63 -9.03 -22.35
CA ALA A 355 11.85 -8.19 -23.52
C ALA A 355 13.15 -8.52 -24.28
N GLY A 356 14.11 -9.20 -23.66
CA GLY A 356 15.45 -9.42 -24.21
C GLY A 356 16.21 -8.13 -24.52
N SER A 357 15.79 -7.00 -23.93
CA SER A 357 16.21 -5.65 -24.33
C SER A 357 16.14 -4.63 -23.18
N THR A 358 16.94 -3.58 -23.28
CA THR A 358 16.86 -2.37 -22.44
C THR A 358 16.08 -1.22 -23.12
N ASP A 359 15.51 -1.46 -24.30
CA ASP A 359 14.61 -0.51 -24.95
C ASP A 359 13.33 -0.32 -24.14
N ARG A 360 13.00 0.93 -23.83
CA ARG A 360 11.89 1.29 -22.93
C ARG A 360 10.54 0.82 -23.45
N GLU A 361 10.29 0.86 -24.76
CA GLU A 361 9.01 0.43 -25.36
C GLU A 361 8.86 -1.10 -25.31
N LEU A 362 9.95 -1.84 -25.52
CA LEU A 362 9.96 -3.29 -25.36
C LEU A 362 9.77 -3.71 -23.90
N VAL A 363 10.43 -3.03 -22.95
CA VAL A 363 10.24 -3.28 -21.50
C VAL A 363 8.81 -2.95 -21.06
N ARG A 364 8.23 -1.83 -21.54
CA ARG A 364 6.81 -1.49 -21.31
C ARG A 364 5.87 -2.57 -21.86
N SER A 365 6.15 -3.08 -23.06
CA SER A 365 5.36 -4.14 -23.69
C SER A 365 5.45 -5.47 -22.93
N ALA A 366 6.64 -5.79 -22.39
CA ALA A 366 6.84 -6.96 -21.53
C ALA A 366 6.13 -6.80 -20.17
N LEU A 367 6.11 -5.61 -19.57
CA LEU A 367 5.30 -5.32 -18.38
C LEU A 367 3.81 -5.57 -18.65
N THR A 368 3.25 -5.03 -19.75
CA THR A 368 1.83 -5.28 -20.12
C THR A 368 1.52 -6.77 -20.35
N ALA A 369 2.51 -7.59 -20.76
CA ALA A 369 2.36 -9.03 -20.95
C ALA A 369 2.71 -9.88 -19.71
N LEU A 370 3.16 -9.26 -18.61
CA LEU A 370 3.73 -9.97 -17.46
C LEU A 370 2.67 -10.79 -16.73
N ASN A 371 3.06 -12.00 -16.31
CA ASN A 371 2.25 -12.88 -15.47
C ASN A 371 3.17 -13.67 -14.53
N LEU A 372 3.40 -13.14 -13.33
CA LEU A 372 4.15 -13.79 -12.27
C LEU A 372 3.19 -14.50 -11.30
N PRO A 373 3.31 -15.81 -11.05
CA PRO A 373 2.48 -16.49 -10.05
C PRO A 373 2.96 -16.15 -8.62
N ALA A 374 2.09 -16.35 -7.62
CA ALA A 374 2.38 -16.19 -6.18
C ALA A 374 3.74 -16.76 -5.73
N SER A 375 4.14 -17.92 -6.28
CA SER A 375 5.42 -18.58 -6.00
C SER A 375 6.67 -17.84 -6.50
N SER A 376 6.51 -16.72 -7.22
CA SER A 376 7.61 -15.90 -7.77
C SER A 376 7.66 -14.49 -7.16
N THR A 377 6.68 -14.10 -6.34
CA THR A 377 6.70 -12.84 -5.56
C THR A 377 7.01 -13.14 -4.09
N ILE A 378 7.59 -12.15 -3.39
CA ILE A 378 7.74 -12.22 -1.93
C ILE A 378 6.48 -11.72 -1.20
N MET A 379 5.66 -10.91 -1.87
CA MET A 379 4.47 -10.30 -1.30
C MET A 379 3.40 -11.38 -1.06
N PRO A 380 2.52 -11.19 -0.05
CA PRO A 380 1.40 -12.10 0.24
C PRO A 380 0.25 -11.94 -0.79
N TRP A 381 0.59 -12.02 -2.08
CA TRP A 381 -0.29 -11.78 -3.23
C TRP A 381 -0.47 -13.06 -4.06
N ASN A 382 -1.51 -13.09 -4.90
CA ASN A 382 -1.73 -14.19 -5.85
C ASN A 382 -0.74 -14.16 -7.03
N GLY A 383 -0.07 -13.02 -7.24
CA GLY A 383 0.90 -12.84 -8.32
C GLY A 383 1.12 -11.38 -8.70
N VAL A 384 1.65 -11.17 -9.90
CA VAL A 384 1.69 -9.88 -10.60
C VAL A 384 1.21 -10.09 -12.04
N HIS A 385 0.05 -9.53 -12.37
CA HIS A 385 -0.49 -9.50 -13.73
C HIS A 385 -1.31 -8.23 -13.94
N PHE A 386 -1.00 -7.45 -14.97
CA PHE A 386 -1.57 -6.13 -15.20
C PHE A 386 -2.77 -6.16 -16.15
N ASP A 387 -3.82 -5.42 -15.81
CA ASP A 387 -4.96 -5.19 -16.71
C ASP A 387 -4.73 -4.02 -17.70
N GLY A 388 -5.78 -3.63 -18.42
CA GLY A 388 -5.75 -2.51 -19.36
C GLY A 388 -5.59 -1.12 -18.73
N THR A 389 -5.69 -0.99 -17.41
CA THR A 389 -5.36 0.23 -16.63
C THR A 389 -3.95 0.18 -16.02
N HIS A 390 -3.26 -0.95 -16.21
CA HIS A 390 -2.01 -1.31 -15.55
C HIS A 390 -2.12 -1.45 -14.02
N GLN A 391 -3.30 -1.83 -13.52
CA GLN A 391 -3.48 -2.33 -12.16
C GLN A 391 -3.08 -3.81 -12.10
N ASN A 392 -2.34 -4.21 -11.06
CA ASN A 392 -2.14 -5.62 -10.75
C ASN A 392 -3.48 -6.23 -10.30
N THR A 393 -4.00 -7.21 -11.06
CA THR A 393 -5.25 -7.92 -10.72
C THR A 393 -5.03 -9.12 -9.81
N LEU A 394 -3.78 -9.39 -9.44
CA LEU A 394 -3.36 -10.47 -8.55
C LEU A 394 -2.77 -9.96 -7.23
N SER A 395 -2.84 -8.65 -6.96
CA SER A 395 -2.58 -8.08 -5.64
C SER A 395 -3.52 -8.68 -4.58
N ALA A 396 -3.13 -8.54 -3.32
CA ALA A 396 -3.99 -8.85 -2.20
C ALA A 396 -3.62 -7.99 -1.00
N THR A 397 -4.56 -7.85 -0.09
CA THR A 397 -4.39 -7.15 1.19
C THR A 397 -4.82 -8.06 2.33
N ALA A 398 -4.22 -7.87 3.49
CA ALA A 398 -4.61 -8.51 4.73
C ALA A 398 -5.14 -7.46 5.70
N ILE A 399 -5.97 -7.89 6.65
CA ILE A 399 -6.36 -7.06 7.79
C ILE A 399 -5.79 -7.71 9.05
N GLU A 400 -5.12 -6.90 9.86
CA GLU A 400 -4.58 -7.32 11.15
C GLU A 400 -5.27 -6.53 12.27
N GLN A 401 -5.62 -7.18 13.37
CA GLN A 401 -6.16 -6.52 14.56
C GLN A 401 -5.16 -6.55 15.71
N THR A 402 -5.15 -5.52 16.55
CA THR A 402 -4.46 -5.57 17.83
C THR A 402 -4.96 -6.72 18.71
N THR A 403 -4.02 -7.42 19.33
CA THR A 403 -4.25 -8.36 20.41
C THR A 403 -3.10 -8.23 21.39
N GLY A 404 -3.40 -7.64 22.55
CA GLY A 404 -2.41 -7.10 23.47
C GLY A 404 -1.59 -6.00 22.80
N THR A 405 -0.28 -6.16 22.80
CA THR A 405 0.68 -5.20 22.21
C THR A 405 1.07 -5.53 20.76
N THR A 406 0.44 -6.53 20.12
CA THR A 406 0.83 -7.02 18.79
C THR A 406 -0.35 -7.02 17.82
N PHE A 407 -0.12 -6.71 16.55
CA PHE A 407 -1.09 -6.95 15.48
C PHE A 407 -1.08 -8.43 15.07
N ARG A 408 -2.25 -8.97 14.74
CA ARG A 408 -2.48 -10.37 14.34
C ARG A 408 -3.40 -10.41 13.13
N THR A 409 -3.05 -11.17 12.11
CA THR A 409 -3.86 -11.38 10.91
C THR A 409 -5.24 -11.93 11.28
N VAL A 410 -6.29 -11.21 10.87
CA VAL A 410 -7.72 -11.60 11.01
C VAL A 410 -8.42 -11.80 9.66
N TYR A 411 -7.82 -11.32 8.57
CA TYR A 411 -8.27 -11.51 7.18
C TYR A 411 -7.04 -11.66 6.26
N PRO A 412 -7.08 -12.51 5.21
CA PRO A 412 -8.19 -13.39 4.82
C PRO A 412 -8.36 -14.57 5.79
N ARG A 413 -9.58 -15.15 5.82
CA ARG A 413 -10.03 -16.08 6.86
C ARG A 413 -9.26 -17.40 6.90
N ASP A 414 -8.77 -17.87 5.77
CA ASP A 414 -7.96 -19.08 5.60
C ASP A 414 -6.50 -18.89 6.07
N LEU A 415 -6.01 -17.65 6.08
CA LEU A 415 -4.68 -17.27 6.55
C LEU A 415 -4.71 -16.55 7.92
N ALA A 416 -5.89 -16.43 8.53
CA ALA A 416 -6.10 -15.73 9.78
C ALA A 416 -5.43 -16.45 10.96
N THR A 417 -4.61 -15.71 11.71
CA THR A 417 -3.96 -16.18 12.94
C THR A 417 -4.85 -16.06 14.18
N THR A 418 -5.91 -15.24 14.09
CA THR A 418 -6.94 -15.10 15.12
C THR A 418 -8.25 -14.60 14.50
N THR A 419 -9.37 -14.71 15.21
CA THR A 419 -10.66 -14.12 14.80
C THR A 419 -10.71 -12.64 15.16
N VAL A 420 -11.29 -11.80 14.30
CA VAL A 420 -11.54 -10.40 14.66
C VAL A 420 -12.46 -10.29 15.89
N LYS A 421 -12.06 -9.46 16.84
CA LYS A 421 -12.76 -9.16 18.09
C LYS A 421 -13.46 -7.82 17.93
N TRP A 422 -14.66 -7.82 17.38
CA TRP A 422 -15.53 -6.65 17.41
C TRP A 422 -16.67 -6.86 18.41
N PRO A 423 -17.01 -5.85 19.25
CA PRO A 423 -18.18 -5.92 20.11
C PRO A 423 -19.47 -6.21 19.32
N ALA A 424 -20.52 -6.68 19.98
CA ALA A 424 -21.82 -6.85 19.33
C ALA A 424 -22.37 -5.48 18.84
N PRO A 425 -23.16 -5.42 17.76
CA PRO A 425 -23.80 -4.18 17.31
C PRO A 425 -24.60 -3.53 18.44
N GLY A 426 -24.55 -2.20 18.53
CA GLY A 426 -25.20 -1.45 19.60
C GLY A 426 -24.56 -1.60 20.99
N THR A 427 -23.37 -2.22 21.11
CA THR A 427 -22.60 -2.19 22.36
C THR A 427 -22.38 -0.75 22.80
N ALA A 428 -22.76 -0.43 24.03
CA ALA A 428 -22.67 0.93 24.55
C ALA A 428 -21.25 1.49 24.41
N VAL A 429 -21.15 2.66 23.79
CA VAL A 429 -19.92 3.45 23.74
C VAL A 429 -19.45 3.68 25.18
N THR A 430 -18.19 3.35 25.45
CA THR A 430 -17.58 3.72 26.73
C THR A 430 -17.33 5.23 26.74
N THR A 431 -18.24 5.98 27.36
CA THR A 431 -17.97 7.37 27.74
C THR A 431 -16.94 7.33 28.87
N VAL A 432 -15.72 7.80 28.60
CA VAL A 432 -14.68 7.89 29.64
C VAL A 432 -15.14 8.93 30.65
N GLY A 433 -15.63 8.46 31.80
CA GLY A 433 -16.12 9.32 32.85
C GLY A 433 -15.00 10.20 33.38
N HIS A 434 -15.01 11.48 33.02
CA HIS A 434 -14.20 12.49 33.70
C HIS A 434 -14.45 12.35 35.21
N PRO A 435 -13.41 12.24 36.06
CA PRO A 435 -13.59 12.18 37.49
C PRO A 435 -14.17 13.50 37.97
N SER A 436 -15.50 13.52 38.16
CA SER A 436 -16.21 14.73 38.59
C SER A 436 -15.56 15.26 39.86
N SER A 437 -15.15 16.53 39.83
CA SER A 437 -14.62 17.21 41.00
C SER A 437 -15.72 17.29 42.05
N ARG A 438 -15.70 16.35 42.99
CA ARG A 438 -16.58 16.35 44.16
C ARG A 438 -16.14 17.48 45.09
N ALA A 439 -16.50 18.70 44.71
CA ALA A 439 -16.34 19.89 45.54
C ALA A 439 -17.17 19.69 46.80
N THR A 440 -16.50 19.31 47.90
CA THR A 440 -17.09 19.24 49.22
C THR A 440 -17.38 20.65 49.72
N SER A 441 -18.58 21.14 49.45
CA SER A 441 -19.13 22.37 49.99
C SER A 441 -19.44 22.22 51.49
N ALA A 442 -18.40 22.19 52.32
CA ALA A 442 -18.52 22.33 53.76
C ALA A 442 -18.81 23.80 54.12
N SER A 443 -20.10 24.12 54.28
CA SER A 443 -20.55 25.44 54.70
C SER A 443 -20.00 25.83 56.08
N GLN A 444 -19.44 27.02 56.20
CA GLN A 444 -19.09 27.61 57.49
C GLN A 444 -20.35 27.84 58.34
N SER A 445 -20.33 27.41 59.61
CA SER A 445 -21.33 27.80 60.60
C SER A 445 -20.67 28.20 61.93
N THR A 446 -20.95 29.42 62.35
CA THR A 446 -20.34 30.09 63.51
C THR A 446 -20.85 29.53 64.83
N PRO A 447 -20.01 29.27 65.85
CA PRO A 447 -20.46 28.82 67.16
C PRO A 447 -20.92 29.99 68.05
N GLY A 448 -22.24 30.11 68.25
CA GLY A 448 -22.84 31.04 69.20
C GLY A 448 -23.08 30.45 70.60
N THR A 449 -22.51 31.10 71.61
CA THR A 449 -23.05 31.23 72.98
C THR A 449 -23.45 29.95 73.77
N ARG A 450 -22.57 29.49 74.67
CA ARG A 450 -22.94 28.63 75.82
C ARG A 450 -23.19 29.46 77.08
N THR A 451 -24.37 29.33 77.67
CA THR A 451 -24.72 29.90 79.00
C THR A 451 -24.52 28.87 80.11
N ARG A 452 -24.10 29.34 81.30
CA ARG A 452 -23.76 28.55 82.50
C ARG A 452 -24.96 27.89 83.21
N THR A 453 -24.73 26.68 83.73
CA THR A 453 -25.03 26.24 85.12
C THR A 453 -24.15 25.01 85.42
N ARG A 454 -23.30 24.98 86.47
CA ARG A 454 -23.56 24.54 87.87
C ARG A 454 -24.11 23.09 87.93
N THR A 455 -23.61 22.13 88.72
CA THR A 455 -22.79 22.23 89.97
C THR A 455 -22.15 20.88 90.38
N ARG A 456 -20.99 20.93 91.06
CA ARG A 456 -20.48 20.08 92.18
C ARG A 456 -20.21 18.55 92.04
N ASN A 457 -19.08 18.19 92.66
CA ASN A 457 -18.69 16.96 93.39
C ASN A 457 -18.74 15.61 92.64
N GLU A 458 -17.79 14.70 92.84
CA GLU A 458 -16.66 14.64 93.80
C GLU A 458 -15.40 14.05 93.14
#